data_AF-U4VBE6-F1
#
_entry.id   AF-U4VBE6-F1
#
_cell.length_a   1.000
_cell.length_b   1.000
_cell.length_c   1.000
_cell.angle_alpha   90.00
_cell.angle_beta   90.00
_cell.angle_gamma   90.00
#
_symmetry.space_group_name_H-M   'P 1'
#
loop_
_entity.id
_entity.type
_entity.pdbx_description
1 polymer ?
#
loop_
_entity_poly.entity_id
_entity_poly.type
_entity_poly.pdbx_seq_one_letter_code
_entity_poly.pdbx_strand_id
1 'polypeptide(L)' 'MKKMGIEAIYRRPNTSKPAPGHKIYPYLLRKLAVTRPNQVWSMDLTYCS' A
#
# COMPACT_ATOMS: atom_id res chain seq x y z
N MET A 1 -17.59 12.18 -28.25
CA MET A 1 -17.26 10.75 -28.11
C MET A 1 -18.11 10.12 -27.02
N LYS A 2 -19.40 9.85 -27.29
CA LYS A 2 -20.38 9.37 -26.28
C LYS A 2 -21.29 8.25 -26.82
N LYS A 3 -20.89 7.59 -27.91
CA LYS A 3 -21.71 6.61 -28.64
C LYS A 3 -21.33 5.13 -28.41
N MET A 4 -20.25 4.84 -27.66
CA MET A 4 -19.70 3.48 -27.50
C MET A 4 -19.36 3.09 -26.05
N GLY A 5 -19.74 3.89 -25.03
CA GLY A 5 -19.39 3.60 -23.63
C GLY A 5 -17.89 3.63 -23.31
N ILE A 6 -17.07 4.21 -24.19
CA ILE A 6 -15.63 4.36 -23.99
C ILE A 6 -15.41 5.60 -23.14
N GLU A 7 -15.10 5.39 -21.86
CA GLU A 7 -14.72 6.44 -20.91
C GLU A 7 -13.22 6.43 -20.68
N ALA A 8 -12.62 7.61 -20.56
CA ALA A 8 -11.22 7.74 -20.20
C ALA A 8 -11.04 7.35 -18.73
N ILE A 9 -10.27 6.29 -18.46
CA ILE A 9 -9.83 5.95 -17.10
C ILE A 9 -8.70 6.89 -16.74
N TYR A 10 -9.03 7.93 -15.97
CA TYR A 10 -8.04 8.84 -15.41
C TYR A 10 -7.36 8.21 -14.18
N ARG A 11 -6.09 8.55 -13.99
CA ARG A 11 -5.30 8.09 -12.84
C ARG A 11 -5.93 8.60 -11.54
N ARG A 12 -6.33 7.68 -10.65
CA ARG A 12 -6.75 8.00 -9.28
C ARG A 12 -5.56 8.56 -8.48
N PRO A 13 -5.79 9.44 -7.49
CA PRO A 13 -4.73 9.95 -6.63
C PRO A 13 -3.90 8.81 -6.04
N ASN A 14 -2.57 8.94 -6.08
CA ASN A 14 -1.67 7.91 -5.58
C ASN A 14 -1.67 7.90 -4.05
N THR A 15 -2.50 7.05 -3.45
CA THR A 15 -2.62 6.89 -1.99
C THR A 15 -1.42 6.17 -1.36
N SER A 16 -0.55 5.53 -2.16
CA SER A 16 0.70 4.93 -1.67
C SER A 16 1.77 5.98 -1.33
N LYS A 17 1.63 7.22 -1.82
CA LYS A 17 2.56 8.31 -1.49
C LYS A 17 2.10 9.02 -0.21
N PRO A 18 2.96 9.16 0.80
CA PRO A 18 2.63 9.95 1.97
C PRO A 18 2.44 11.42 1.58
N ALA A 19 1.43 12.07 2.15
CA ALA A 19 1.24 13.51 1.98
C ALA A 19 2.38 14.29 2.67
N PRO A 20 2.76 15.47 2.15
CA PRO A 20 3.75 16.33 2.80
C PRO A 20 3.36 16.59 4.26
N GLY A 21 4.31 16.44 5.19
CA GLY A 21 4.08 16.62 6.63
C GLY A 21 3.61 15.38 7.39
N HIS A 22 3.35 14.25 6.72
CA HIS A 22 3.07 12.99 7.43
C HIS A 22 4.32 12.47 8.14
N LYS A 23 4.18 12.19 9.44
CA LYS A 23 5.24 11.57 10.25
C LYS A 23 5.49 10.14 9.76
N ILE A 24 6.76 9.84 9.49
CA ILE A 24 7.18 8.49 9.11
C ILE A 24 7.24 7.63 10.38
N TYR A 25 6.49 6.54 10.40
CA TYR A 25 6.57 5.52 11.44
C TYR A 25 7.44 4.36 10.93
N PRO A 26 8.56 4.03 11.61
CA PRO A 26 9.44 2.97 11.16
C PRO A 26 8.76 1.61 11.34
N TYR A 27 8.96 0.73 10.36
CA TYR A 27 8.52 -0.66 10.47
C TYR A 27 9.40 -1.41 11.47
N LEU A 28 8.84 -1.76 12.63
CA LEU A 28 9.58 -2.29 13.77
C LEU A 28 10.19 -3.68 13.51
N LEU A 29 9.64 -4.45 12.58
CA LEU A 29 10.12 -5.79 12.25
C LEU A 29 11.29 -5.79 11.24
N ARG A 30 11.66 -4.64 10.67
CA ARG A 30 12.64 -4.54 9.56
C ARG A 30 14.03 -5.10 9.86
N LYS A 31 14.42 -5.19 11.14
CA LYS A 31 15.73 -5.71 11.59
C LYS A 31 15.60 -6.78 12.68
N LEU A 32 14.40 -7.33 12.87
CA LEU A 32 14.17 -8.34 13.89
C LEU A 32 14.63 -9.70 13.38
N ALA A 33 15.55 -10.35 14.09
CA ALA A 33 15.91 -11.74 13.83
C ALA A 33 14.78 -12.67 14.30
N VAL A 34 14.29 -13.54 13.41
CA VAL A 34 13.26 -14.54 13.72
C VAL A 34 13.97 -15.85 14.09
N THR A 35 13.97 -16.20 15.38
CA THR A 35 14.78 -17.29 15.95
C THR A 35 13.97 -18.47 16.46
N ARG A 36 12.64 -18.34 16.56
CA ARG A 36 11.75 -19.42 17.04
C ARG A 36 10.46 -19.53 16.21
N PRO A 37 9.83 -20.71 16.18
CA PRO A 37 8.53 -20.89 15.55
C PRO A 37 7.48 -19.90 16.12
N ASN A 38 6.56 -19.44 15.26
CA ASN A 38 5.45 -18.55 15.61
C ASN A 38 5.83 -17.16 16.18
N GLN A 39 7.08 -16.70 15.97
CA GLN A 39 7.53 -15.38 16.45
C GLN A 39 6.99 -14.19 15.64
N VAL A 40 6.74 -14.38 14.34
CA VAL A 40 6.23 -13.34 13.43
C VAL A 40 5.16 -13.95 12.53
N TRP A 41 4.14 -13.15 12.22
CA TRP A 41 3.07 -13.49 11.30
C TRP A 41 3.05 -12.44 10.19
N SER A 42 2.83 -12.86 8.95
CA SER A 42 2.76 -11.96 7.79
C SER A 42 1.46 -12.22 7.04
N MET A 43 0.82 -11.15 6.59
CA MET A 43 -0.38 -11.20 5.76
C MET A 43 -0.27 -10.08 4.73
N ASP A 44 -0.42 -10.42 3.45
CA ASP A 44 -0.42 -9.44 2.37
C ASP A 44 -1.82 -8.85 2.18
N LEU A 45 -1.91 -7.53 2.18
CA LEU A 45 -3.13 -6.79 1.89
C LEU A 45 -2.89 -5.91 0.67
N THR A 46 -3.59 -6.21 -0.42
CA THR A 46 -3.57 -5.39 -1.63
C THR A 46 -4.71 -4.37 -1.56
N TYR A 47 -4.34 -3.10 -1.44
CA TYR A 47 -5.31 -2.02 -1.63
C TYR A 47 -5.66 -1.91 -3.11
N CYS A 48 -6.90 -2.25 -3.47
CA CYS A 48 -7.41 -2.06 -4.82
C CYS A 48 -7.92 -0.62 -4.95
N SER A 49 -7.08 0.25 -5.53
CA SER A 49 -7.34 1.69 -5.65
C SER A 49 -8.23 2.05 -6.81
#